data_AF-T1CLW7-F1
#
_entry.id   AF-T1CLW7-F1
#
_cell.length_a   1.000
_cell.length_b   1.000
_cell.length_c   1.000
_cell.angle_alpha   90.00
_cell.angle_beta   90.00
_cell.angle_gamma   90.00
#
_symmetry.space_group_name_H-M   'P 1'
#
loop_
_entity.id
_entity.type
_entity.pdbx_description
1 polymer ?
#
loop_
_entity_poly.entity_id
_entity_poly.type
_entity_poly.pdbx_seq_one_letter_code
_entity_poly.pdbx_strand_id
1 'polypeptide(L)'
;MVRLLAFALVMLGSCSAKAQDGYVEMLRYLTTSSISGNALAGASGAIAVNLAAGDSNLQSNARALAIGPVANVQIEQHQRITALSASVPDAMFASISGNALSGARGLISI
;
A
#
# COMPACT_ATOMS: atom_id res chain seq x y z
N MET A 1 8.94 43.91 -50.27
CA MET A 1 8.69 44.13 -48.84
C MET A 1 7.80 43.00 -48.34
N VAL A 2 8.37 41.81 -48.10
CA VAL A 2 8.98 41.41 -46.81
C VAL A 2 7.94 41.32 -45.69
N ARG A 3 7.33 40.13 -45.58
CA ARG A 3 7.24 39.34 -44.33
C ARG A 3 6.58 39.94 -43.07
N LEU A 4 5.73 40.95 -43.16
CA LEU A 4 5.07 41.51 -41.95
C LEU A 4 3.58 41.15 -41.76
N LEU A 5 3.03 40.23 -42.55
CA LEU A 5 1.67 39.68 -42.33
C LEU A 5 1.68 38.21 -41.86
N ALA A 6 2.86 37.66 -41.54
CA ALA A 6 3.02 36.29 -41.07
C ALA A 6 3.24 36.20 -39.55
N PHE A 7 3.35 37.32 -38.84
CA PHE A 7 3.73 37.34 -37.41
C PHE A 7 2.57 37.60 -36.44
N ALA A 8 1.36 37.91 -36.92
CA ALA A 8 0.21 38.24 -36.07
C ALA A 8 -0.87 37.15 -35.98
N LEU A 9 -0.78 36.07 -36.78
CA LEU A 9 -1.80 35.02 -36.87
C LEU A 9 -1.27 33.62 -36.49
N VAL A 10 -0.34 33.55 -35.52
CA VAL A 10 0.13 32.26 -34.96
C VAL A 10 0.04 32.25 -33.41
N MET A 11 -0.58 33.28 -32.81
CA MET A 11 -0.71 33.43 -31.35
C MET A 11 -2.13 33.22 -30.81
N LEU A 12 -3.00 32.55 -31.57
CA LEU A 12 -4.33 32.15 -31.11
C LEU A 12 -4.60 30.70 -31.50
N GLY A 13 -4.71 29.84 -30.48
CA GLY A 13 -5.40 28.56 -30.63
C GLY A 13 -4.51 27.34 -30.54
N SER A 14 -4.04 27.01 -29.33
CA SER A 14 -4.01 25.63 -28.80
C SER A 14 -3.72 25.68 -27.29
N CYS A 15 -4.44 26.52 -26.55
CA CYS A 15 -4.55 26.33 -25.10
C CYS A 15 -6.01 26.01 -24.78
N SER A 16 -6.17 24.97 -23.97
CA SER A 16 -7.40 24.28 -23.55
C SER A 16 -7.97 23.34 -24.61
N ALA A 17 -8.23 22.07 -24.34
CA ALA A 17 -8.49 21.45 -23.04
C ALA A 17 -7.77 20.09 -22.98
N LYS A 18 -6.88 19.91 -22.00
CA LYS A 18 -6.76 18.58 -21.42
C LYS A 18 -8.06 18.39 -20.64
N ALA A 19 -9.06 17.79 -21.26
CA ALA A 19 -10.17 17.21 -20.50
C ALA A 19 -9.50 16.15 -19.64
N GLN A 20 -9.19 16.56 -18.41
CA GLN A 20 -8.58 15.74 -17.39
C GLN A 20 -9.48 14.52 -17.25
N ASP A 21 -8.99 13.37 -17.68
CA ASP A 21 -9.54 12.09 -17.26
C ASP A 21 -9.17 11.89 -15.78
N GLY A 22 -9.70 12.77 -14.93
CA GLY A 22 -9.40 12.84 -13.52
C GLY A 22 -9.94 11.63 -12.79
N TYR A 23 -10.91 10.92 -13.38
CA TYR A 23 -11.45 9.67 -12.83
C TYR A 23 -10.45 8.53 -12.95
N VAL A 24 -9.81 8.35 -14.11
CA VAL A 24 -8.81 7.29 -14.30
C VAL A 24 -7.53 7.61 -13.53
N GLU A 25 -7.13 8.89 -13.42
CA GLU A 25 -6.04 9.32 -12.53
C GLU A 25 -6.37 9.15 -11.03
N MET A 26 -7.62 9.36 -10.60
CA MET A 26 -8.05 9.12 -9.22
C MET A 26 -8.11 7.62 -8.88
N LEU A 27 -8.50 6.77 -9.84
CA LEU A 27 -8.51 5.31 -9.69
C LEU A 27 -7.12 4.68 -9.78
N ARG A 28 -6.16 5.34 -10.45
CA ARG A 28 -4.77 4.86 -10.61
C ARG A 28 -4.03 4.66 -9.28
N TYR A 29 -4.52 5.28 -8.20
CA TYR A 29 -3.96 5.18 -6.85
C TYR A 29 -4.84 4.42 -5.84
N LEU A 30 -5.88 3.71 -6.29
CA LEU A 30 -6.63 2.80 -5.42
C LEU A 30 -5.84 1.49 -5.25
N THR A 31 -5.19 1.31 -4.10
CA THR A 31 -4.52 0.04 -3.78
C THR A 31 -5.35 -0.75 -2.79
N THR A 32 -5.61 -2.01 -3.10
CA THR A 32 -6.36 -2.93 -2.23
C THR A 32 -5.59 -4.23 -2.05
N SER A 33 -5.36 -4.61 -0.81
CA SER A 33 -4.77 -5.90 -0.44
C SER A 33 -5.72 -6.62 0.50
N SER A 34 -6.00 -7.90 0.23
CA SER A 34 -6.91 -8.67 1.07
C SER A 34 -6.46 -10.10 1.31
N ILE A 35 -6.68 -10.57 2.54
CA ILE A 35 -6.60 -11.99 2.91
C ILE A 35 -8.03 -12.39 3.28
N SER A 36 -8.67 -13.20 2.44
CA SER A 36 -10.09 -13.52 2.57
C SER A 36 -10.36 -15.02 2.39
N GLY A 37 -11.63 -15.41 2.44
CA GLY A 37 -12.03 -16.81 2.26
C GLY A 37 -11.49 -17.68 3.38
N ASN A 38 -10.74 -18.74 3.05
CA ASN A 38 -10.15 -19.67 4.01
C ASN A 38 -8.60 -19.62 4.01
N ALA A 39 -8.01 -18.48 3.62
CA ALA A 39 -6.57 -18.36 3.29
C ALA A 39 -5.59 -18.82 4.41
N LEU A 40 -5.94 -18.64 5.67
CA LEU A 40 -5.20 -19.11 6.84
C LEU A 40 -6.08 -20.00 7.75
N ALA A 41 -7.17 -20.54 7.20
CA ALA A 41 -8.10 -21.35 7.97
C ALA A 41 -7.42 -22.65 8.41
N GLY A 42 -7.56 -22.99 9.70
CA GLY A 42 -6.92 -24.16 10.30
C GLY A 42 -5.40 -24.06 10.46
N ALA A 43 -4.77 -22.92 10.15
CA ALA A 43 -3.33 -22.74 10.34
C ALA A 43 -2.95 -22.88 11.82
N SER A 44 -1.89 -23.64 12.13
CA SER A 44 -1.45 -23.87 13.51
C SER A 44 0.02 -23.53 13.68
N GLY A 45 0.39 -22.88 14.79
CA GLY A 45 1.77 -22.53 15.11
C GLY A 45 1.96 -21.02 15.25
N ALA A 46 3.08 -20.48 14.76
CA ALA A 46 3.30 -19.04 14.69
C ALA A 46 2.91 -18.53 13.29
N ILE A 47 1.85 -17.74 13.21
CA ILE A 47 1.35 -17.10 12.01
C ILE A 47 1.77 -15.64 12.07
N ALA A 48 2.61 -15.22 11.13
CA ALA A 48 3.02 -13.83 10.97
C ALA A 48 2.62 -13.35 9.58
N VAL A 49 1.78 -12.33 9.53
CA VAL A 49 1.25 -11.73 8.31
C VAL A 49 1.68 -10.27 8.32
N ASN A 50 2.11 -9.74 7.18
CA ASN A 50 2.25 -8.31 6.99
C ASN A 50 1.41 -7.94 5.77
N LEU A 51 0.22 -7.39 6.01
CA LEU A 51 -0.73 -7.04 4.97
C LEU A 51 -0.83 -5.53 4.86
N ALA A 52 -0.59 -5.02 3.66
CA ALA A 52 -0.66 -3.60 3.39
C ALA A 52 -1.11 -3.34 1.97
N ALA A 53 -1.70 -2.17 1.77
CA ALA A 53 -2.13 -1.68 0.48
C ALA A 53 -1.46 -0.32 0.23
N GLY A 54 -0.89 -0.15 -0.95
CA GLY A 54 -0.18 1.05 -1.38
C GLY A 54 1.27 1.06 -0.92
N ASP A 55 1.90 2.22 -1.05
CA ASP A 55 3.28 2.49 -0.64
C ASP A 55 3.51 2.37 0.88
N SER A 56 2.43 2.29 1.67
CA SER A 56 2.48 2.17 3.12
C SER A 56 2.54 0.70 3.56
N ASN A 57 3.73 0.09 3.55
CA ASN A 57 3.97 -1.19 4.22
C ASN A 57 5.36 -1.30 4.86
N LEU A 58 5.60 -0.62 5.98
CA LEU A 58 6.91 -0.69 6.63
C LEU A 58 6.84 -0.84 8.15
N GLN A 59 5.88 -1.60 8.68
CA GLN A 59 5.93 -2.09 10.07
C GLN A 59 6.27 -3.58 10.13
N SER A 60 7.30 -3.91 10.91
CA SER A 60 7.82 -5.26 11.08
C SER A 60 7.09 -5.87 12.28
N ASN A 61 6.55 -7.06 12.08
CA ASN A 61 5.93 -7.85 13.12
C ASN A 61 7.01 -8.71 13.80
N ALA A 62 7.81 -8.10 14.68
CA ALA A 62 8.79 -8.86 15.45
C ALA A 62 8.13 -9.57 16.64
N ARG A 63 8.43 -10.87 16.80
CA ARG A 63 8.00 -11.62 17.97
C ARG A 63 9.07 -12.59 18.43
N ALA A 64 9.13 -12.75 19.74
CA ALA A 64 10.09 -13.58 20.42
C ALA A 64 9.37 -14.43 21.47
N LEU A 65 9.70 -15.72 21.51
CA LEU A 65 9.16 -16.68 22.46
C LEU A 65 10.31 -17.41 23.15
N ALA A 66 10.29 -17.40 24.47
CA ALA A 66 11.25 -18.10 25.33
C ALA A 66 10.46 -19.02 26.27
N ILE A 67 10.82 -20.30 26.31
CA ILE A 67 10.16 -21.33 27.13
C ILE A 67 11.24 -22.15 27.83
N GLY A 68 11.25 -22.13 29.16
CA GLY A 68 12.17 -22.93 29.99
C GLY A 68 12.53 -22.26 31.32
N PRO A 69 13.23 -22.97 32.23
CA PRO A 69 13.55 -22.47 33.58
C PRO A 69 14.51 -21.27 33.58
N VAL A 70 15.33 -21.14 32.54
CA VAL A 70 16.23 -20.01 32.30
C VAL A 70 16.11 -19.65 30.83
N ALA A 71 15.16 -18.77 30.49
CA ALA A 71 14.88 -18.41 29.11
C ALA A 71 14.89 -16.89 28.95
N ASN A 72 15.88 -16.38 28.20
CA ASN A 72 15.97 -14.98 27.81
C ASN A 72 15.49 -14.81 26.37
N VAL A 73 14.80 -13.71 26.09
CA VAL A 73 14.37 -13.39 24.73
C VAL A 73 14.48 -11.89 24.49
N GLN A 74 15.09 -11.53 23.38
CA GLN A 74 15.35 -10.13 23.02
C GLN A 74 14.78 -9.89 21.62
N ILE A 75 14.10 -8.76 21.46
CA ILE A 75 13.64 -8.26 20.16
C ILE A 75 14.32 -6.93 19.91
N GLU A 76 15.12 -6.86 18.85
CA GLU A 76 15.62 -5.59 18.31
C GLU A 76 15.01 -5.39 16.93
N GLN A 77 14.30 -4.27 16.76
CA GLN A 77 13.62 -3.95 15.51
C GLN A 77 14.05 -2.56 15.04
N HIS A 78 14.80 -2.51 13.94
CA HIS A 78 15.24 -1.27 13.31
C HIS A 78 14.39 -1.01 12.07
N GLN A 79 13.42 -0.10 12.18
CA GLN A 79 12.55 0.25 11.06
C GLN A 79 13.02 1.54 10.41
N ARG A 80 13.40 1.47 9.14
CA ARG A 80 13.75 2.65 8.33
C ARG A 80 12.62 2.93 7.35
N ILE A 81 11.92 4.05 7.55
CA ILE A 81 10.88 4.53 6.65
C ILE A 81 11.49 5.63 5.79
N THR A 82 11.75 5.35 4.51
CA THR A 82 12.04 6.40 3.52
C THR A 82 10.69 6.90 3.04
N ALA A 83 10.34 8.16 3.32
CA ALA A 83 9.06 8.73 2.94
C ALA A 83 8.80 8.49 1.45
N LEU A 84 7.78 7.68 1.13
CA LEU A 84 7.26 7.58 -0.22
C LEU A 84 6.41 8.83 -0.44
N SER A 85 6.83 9.66 -1.39
CA SER A 85 6.13 10.88 -1.76
C SER A 85 4.76 10.52 -2.34
N ALA A 86 3.72 10.51 -1.49
CA ALA A 86 2.34 10.36 -1.92
C ALA A 86 1.97 11.57 -2.79
N SER A 87 1.96 11.38 -4.11
CA SER A 87 1.43 12.37 -5.04
C SER A 87 0.04 11.92 -5.45
N VAL A 88 -0.99 12.72 -5.15
CA VAL A 88 -2.43 12.53 -5.51
C VAL A 88 -3.20 11.68 -4.44
N PRO A 89 -4.55 11.85 -4.26
CA PRO A 89 -5.28 11.21 -3.17
C PRO A 89 -5.11 9.70 -3.13
N ASP A 90 -4.66 9.22 -1.98
CA ASP A 90 -4.23 7.85 -1.73
C ASP A 90 -5.34 7.10 -0.97
N ALA A 91 -6.07 6.26 -1.68
CA ALA A 91 -7.08 5.39 -1.09
C ALA A 91 -6.48 3.98 -0.93
N MET A 92 -6.03 3.66 0.29
CA MET A 92 -5.39 2.39 0.64
C MET A 92 -6.33 1.53 1.48
N PHE A 93 -6.63 0.30 1.03
CA PHE A 93 -7.46 -0.65 1.77
C PHE A 93 -6.76 -1.99 1.96
N ALA A 94 -6.33 -2.27 3.20
CA ALA A 94 -5.89 -3.60 3.62
C ALA A 94 -7.00 -4.27 4.44
N SER A 95 -7.40 -5.50 4.09
CA SER A 95 -8.46 -6.21 4.82
C SER A 95 -8.17 -7.69 5.03
N ILE A 96 -8.50 -8.19 6.22
CA ILE A 96 -8.60 -9.63 6.49
C ILE A 96 -10.06 -9.95 6.77
N SER A 97 -10.68 -10.83 5.97
CA SER A 97 -12.13 -11.00 5.98
C SER A 97 -12.59 -12.46 5.74
N GLY A 98 -13.89 -12.71 5.89
CA GLY A 98 -14.46 -14.05 5.78
C GLY A 98 -13.93 -15.00 6.87
N ASN A 99 -13.67 -16.25 6.48
CA ASN A 99 -13.14 -17.28 7.36
C ASN A 99 -11.60 -17.30 7.37
N ALA A 100 -10.94 -16.19 7.01
CA ALA A 100 -9.52 -16.18 6.69
C ALA A 100 -8.66 -16.76 7.82
N LEU A 101 -9.02 -16.52 9.09
CA LEU A 101 -8.34 -17.05 10.26
C LEU A 101 -9.19 -18.09 11.02
N SER A 102 -10.26 -18.62 10.41
CA SER A 102 -11.17 -19.55 11.06
C SER A 102 -10.44 -20.83 11.45
N GLY A 103 -10.51 -21.20 12.73
CA GLY A 103 -9.80 -22.37 13.25
C GLY A 103 -8.27 -22.21 13.31
N ALA A 104 -7.72 -21.02 13.04
CA ALA A 104 -6.30 -20.76 13.26
C ALA A 104 -5.96 -20.84 14.74
N ARG A 105 -4.81 -21.44 15.09
CA ARG A 105 -4.42 -21.76 16.47
C ARG A 105 -2.93 -21.47 16.70
N GLY A 106 -2.61 -21.02 17.90
CA GLY A 106 -1.25 -20.65 18.27
C GLY A 106 -1.09 -19.13 18.26
N LEU A 107 0.10 -18.67 17.87
CA LEU A 107 0.46 -17.26 17.95
C LEU A 107 0.17 -16.57 16.62
N ILE A 108 -0.57 -15.47 16.65
CA ILE A 108 -0.92 -14.70 15.44
C ILE A 108 -0.36 -13.28 15.57
N SER A 109 0.42 -12.86 14.57
CA SER A 109 0.97 -11.52 14.39
C SER A 109 0.53 -10.98 13.05
N ILE A 110 -0.14 -9.83 13.06
CA ILE A 110 -0.70 -9.17 11.88
C ILE A 110 -0.38 -7.69 11.99
#